data_AF-A0A1Y1MTB6-F1
#
_entry.id   AF-A0A1Y1MTB6-F1
#
_cell.length_a   1.000
_cell.length_b   1.000
_cell.length_c   1.000
_cell.angle_alpha   90.00
_cell.angle_beta   90.00
_cell.angle_gamma   90.00
#
_symmetry.space_group_name_H-M   'P 1'
#
loop_
_entity.id
_entity.type
_entity.pdbx_description
1 polymer ?
#
loop_
_entity_poly.entity_id
_entity_poly.type
_entity_poly.pdbx_seq_one_letter_code
_entity_poly.pdbx_strand_id
1 'polypeptide(L)'
;MVDIVTSRMFEAVNRFAPVPKQQGDSLSTINDLKRFSSDQRYKRILNRESEAKAREAQLYDIKENVPPISNIKTRPLMGLTCYSCAPVSRDSLVNQSTKNLGLKNILNEYPAIRKKGVLTRTFAHFTQCYEATSYNYAYVDSSILEEERVKLAIEKTTAKQVEESNRWEEEYCEQLLVQNERRAKKLFKDMQSSMSDLLFKCVIHPYLI
;
A
#
# COMPACT_ATOMS: atom_id res chain seq x y z
N MET A 1 -3.26 0.59 45.53
CA MET A 1 -2.00 0.21 44.84
C MET A 1 -1.40 -1.10 45.36
N VAL A 2 -1.84 -1.62 46.51
CA VAL A 2 -1.41 -2.92 47.06
C VAL A 2 -2.06 -4.08 46.30
N ASP A 3 -3.28 -3.92 45.79
CA ASP A 3 -4.05 -4.97 45.11
C ASP A 3 -3.46 -5.41 43.76
N ILE A 4 -2.80 -4.51 43.05
CA ILE A 4 -2.19 -4.84 41.75
C ILE A 4 -0.95 -5.71 41.95
N VAL A 5 -0.21 -5.46 43.04
CA VAL A 5 1.00 -6.22 43.38
C VAL A 5 0.61 -7.61 43.89
N THR A 6 -0.41 -7.71 44.73
CA THR A 6 -0.92 -9.00 45.21
C THR A 6 -1.54 -9.81 44.07
N SER A 7 -2.34 -9.21 43.19
CA SER A 7 -2.88 -9.91 42.01
C SER A 7 -1.76 -10.44 41.10
N ARG A 8 -0.70 -9.66 40.85
CA ARG A 8 0.42 -10.11 40.02
C ARG A 8 1.29 -11.16 40.69
N MET A 9 1.46 -11.11 42.01
CA MET A 9 2.14 -12.17 42.75
C MET A 9 1.34 -13.48 42.74
N PHE A 10 0.03 -13.43 42.94
CA PHE A 10 -0.83 -14.61 42.83
C PHE A 10 -0.83 -15.22 41.43
N GLU A 11 -0.81 -14.38 40.39
CA GLU A 11 -0.75 -14.83 39.00
C GLU A 11 0.60 -15.49 38.65
N ALA A 12 1.70 -14.96 39.17
CA ALA A 12 3.03 -15.56 39.03
C ALA A 12 3.12 -16.90 39.78
N VAL A 13 2.61 -16.97 41.01
CA VAL A 13 2.60 -18.22 41.80
C VAL A 13 1.74 -19.28 41.11
N ASN A 14 0.57 -18.92 40.56
CA ASN A 14 -0.27 -19.87 39.84
C ASN A 14 0.32 -20.31 38.49
N ARG A 15 1.13 -19.48 37.82
CA ARG A 15 1.85 -19.88 36.59
C ARG A 15 2.94 -20.91 36.85
N PHE A 16 3.59 -20.86 38.02
CA PHE A 16 4.67 -21.78 38.39
C PHE A 16 4.24 -22.86 39.38
N ALA A 17 2.97 -22.85 39.81
CA ALA A 17 2.40 -23.92 40.59
C ALA A 17 2.47 -25.22 39.76
N PRO A 18 3.09 -26.30 40.27
CA PRO A 18 3.07 -27.58 39.59
C PRO A 18 1.62 -28.02 39.47
N VAL A 19 1.10 -28.02 38.24
CA VAL A 19 -0.20 -28.61 37.93
C VAL A 19 -0.16 -30.03 38.49
N PRO A 20 -1.05 -30.42 39.42
CA PRO A 20 -1.13 -31.80 39.84
C PRO A 20 -1.40 -32.61 38.57
N LYS A 21 -0.41 -33.38 38.14
CA LYS A 21 -0.57 -34.34 37.04
C LYS A 21 -1.75 -35.20 37.44
N GLN A 22 -2.89 -34.99 36.77
CA GLN A 22 -4.00 -35.93 36.89
C GLN A 22 -3.42 -37.29 36.50
N GLN A 23 -3.24 -38.15 37.49
CA GLN A 23 -3.03 -39.57 37.29
C GLN A 23 -4.29 -40.08 36.60
N GLY A 24 -4.19 -40.16 35.28
CA GLY A 24 -5.26 -40.49 34.38
C GLY A 24 -4.69 -40.73 32.99
N ASP A 25 -3.55 -41.43 32.91
CA ASP A 25 -3.15 -42.14 31.71
C ASP A 25 -4.14 -43.32 31.51
N SER A 26 -5.41 -43.01 31.24
CA SER A 26 -6.22 -43.94 30.48
C SER A 26 -5.68 -43.88 29.07
N LEU A 27 -5.12 -45.01 28.61
CA LEU A 27 -4.77 -45.22 27.21
C LEU A 27 -6.02 -44.92 26.39
N SER A 28 -6.13 -43.70 25.85
CA SER A 28 -7.24 -43.28 25.02
C SER A 28 -7.30 -44.27 23.87
N THR A 29 -8.38 -45.04 23.79
CA THR A 29 -8.49 -46.04 22.73
C THR A 29 -8.44 -45.32 21.38
N ILE A 30 -8.00 -46.01 20.33
CA ILE A 30 -7.89 -45.42 18.97
C ILE A 30 -9.21 -44.75 18.55
N ASN A 31 -10.35 -45.24 19.05
CA ASN A 31 -11.67 -44.65 18.84
C ASN A 31 -11.86 -43.30 19.55
N ASP A 32 -11.31 -43.11 20.74
CA ASP A 32 -11.36 -41.84 21.48
C ASP A 32 -10.51 -40.77 20.78
N LEU A 33 -9.32 -41.15 20.28
CA LEU A 33 -8.48 -40.25 19.47
C LEU A 33 -9.16 -39.86 18.16
N LYS A 34 -9.86 -40.80 17.50
CA LYS A 34 -10.61 -40.53 16.27
C LYS A 34 -11.75 -39.55 16.52
N ARG A 35 -12.54 -39.77 17.58
CA ARG A 35 -13.63 -38.86 18.01
C ARG A 35 -13.11 -37.48 18.40
N PHE A 36 -12.01 -37.42 19.14
CA PHE A 36 -11.38 -36.16 19.51
C PHE A 36 -10.91 -35.38 18.27
N SER A 37 -10.34 -36.06 17.28
CA SER A 37 -9.92 -35.42 16.03
C SER A 37 -11.11 -34.89 15.20
N SER A 38 -12.23 -35.62 15.15
CA SER A 38 -13.44 -35.17 14.47
C SER A 38 -14.10 -34.00 15.20
N ASP A 39 -14.14 -34.05 16.52
CA ASP A 39 -14.72 -32.99 17.36
C ASP A 39 -13.89 -31.72 17.28
N GLN A 40 -12.56 -31.83 17.24
CA GLN A 40 -11.69 -30.67 17.00
C GLN A 40 -11.92 -30.04 15.63
N ARG A 41 -12.10 -30.86 14.57
CA ARG A 41 -12.41 -30.34 13.23
C ARG A 41 -13.77 -29.65 13.19
N TYR A 42 -14.78 -30.27 13.81
CA TYR A 42 -16.12 -29.71 13.89
C TYR A 42 -16.12 -28.36 14.64
N LYS A 43 -15.43 -28.27 15.79
CA LYS A 43 -15.26 -27.01 16.53
C LYS A 43 -14.57 -25.92 15.70
N ARG A 44 -13.55 -26.27 14.91
CA ARG A 44 -12.89 -25.31 14.01
C ARG A 44 -13.82 -24.78 12.92
N ILE A 45 -14.63 -25.65 12.34
CA ILE A 45 -15.63 -25.24 11.32
C ILE A 45 -16.65 -24.31 11.96
N LEU A 46 -17.18 -24.66 13.13
CA LEU A 46 -18.18 -23.87 13.83
C LEU A 46 -17.66 -22.50 14.27
N ASN A 47 -16.39 -22.43 14.72
CA ASN A 47 -15.73 -21.15 15.01
C ASN A 47 -15.49 -20.31 13.75
N ARG A 48 -15.11 -20.93 12.63
CA ARG A 48 -14.92 -20.21 11.37
C ARG A 48 -16.24 -19.62 10.85
N GLU A 49 -17.34 -20.36 11.00
CA GLU A 49 -18.68 -19.90 10.64
C GLU A 49 -19.18 -18.79 11.57
N SER A 50 -18.93 -18.89 12.88
CA SER A 50 -19.30 -17.83 13.82
C SER A 50 -18.50 -16.54 13.58
N GLU A 51 -17.21 -16.65 13.28
CA GLU A 51 -16.36 -15.51 12.88
C GLU A 51 -16.78 -14.90 11.54
N ALA A 52 -17.23 -15.73 10.58
CA ALA A 52 -17.76 -15.22 9.31
C ALA A 52 -19.05 -14.43 9.53
N LYS A 53 -19.99 -14.96 10.33
CA LYS A 53 -21.24 -14.28 10.70
C LYS A 53 -20.98 -13.00 11.49
N ALA A 54 -20.03 -13.01 12.42
CA ALA A 54 -19.66 -11.83 13.19
C ALA A 54 -19.08 -10.71 12.29
N ARG A 55 -18.23 -11.07 11.32
CA ARG A 55 -17.71 -10.13 10.33
C ARG A 55 -18.82 -9.58 9.44
N GLU A 56 -19.75 -10.42 9.01
CA GLU A 56 -20.88 -9.98 8.18
C GLU A 56 -21.79 -9.01 8.95
N ALA A 57 -22.10 -9.31 10.21
CA ALA A 57 -22.87 -8.42 11.09
C ALA A 57 -22.17 -7.06 11.27
N GLN A 58 -20.85 -7.05 11.45
CA GLN A 58 -20.07 -5.80 11.52
C GLN A 58 -20.14 -4.99 10.22
N LEU A 59 -20.16 -5.65 9.05
CA LEU A 59 -20.29 -4.95 7.77
C LEU A 59 -21.67 -4.30 7.60
N TYR A 60 -22.74 -4.97 8.03
CA TYR A 60 -24.08 -4.37 8.04
C TYR A 60 -24.15 -3.20 9.03
N ASP A 61 -23.56 -3.33 10.21
CA ASP A 61 -23.50 -2.26 11.21
C ASP A 61 -22.76 -1.01 10.68
N ILE A 62 -21.62 -1.18 9.99
CA ILE A 62 -20.90 -0.06 9.36
C ILE A 62 -21.73 0.62 8.27
N LYS A 63 -22.56 -0.15 7.54
CA LYS A 63 -23.42 0.38 6.48
C LYS A 63 -24.60 1.18 7.04
N GLU A 64 -25.24 0.68 8.10
CA GLU A 64 -26.40 1.31 8.72
C GLU A 64 -25.99 2.48 9.62
N ASN A 65 -24.88 2.32 10.35
CA ASN A 65 -24.30 3.31 11.24
C ASN A 65 -23.00 3.83 10.66
N VAL A 66 -23.11 4.63 9.58
CA VAL A 66 -21.94 5.35 9.03
C VAL A 66 -21.36 6.22 10.16
N PRO A 67 -20.13 5.95 10.63
CA PRO A 67 -19.55 6.74 11.69
C PRO A 67 -19.47 8.19 11.21
N PRO A 68 -19.87 9.17 12.04
CA PRO A 68 -19.81 10.57 11.64
C PRO A 68 -18.36 10.87 11.23
N ILE A 69 -18.19 11.41 10.02
CA ILE A 69 -16.89 11.83 9.51
C ILE A 69 -16.36 12.86 10.50
N SER A 70 -15.48 12.43 11.40
CA SER A 70 -14.81 13.35 12.30
C SER A 70 -13.91 14.19 11.42
N ASN A 71 -14.24 15.46 11.25
CA ASN A 71 -13.30 16.43 10.70
C ASN A 71 -12.01 16.26 11.49
N ILE A 72 -10.97 15.75 10.82
CA ILE A 72 -9.65 15.54 11.43
C ILE A 72 -9.30 16.88 12.05
N LYS A 73 -9.22 16.95 13.39
CA LYS A 73 -8.81 18.16 14.07
C LYS A 73 -7.41 18.47 13.57
N THR A 74 -7.29 19.44 12.67
CA THR A 74 -6.01 19.91 12.16
C THR A 74 -5.17 20.30 13.36
N ARG A 75 -3.99 19.69 13.50
CA ARG A 75 -3.08 20.02 14.60
C ARG A 75 -2.84 21.52 14.54
N PRO A 76 -3.16 22.28 15.61
CA PRO A 76 -2.80 23.69 15.63
C PRO A 76 -1.29 23.78 15.44
N LEU A 77 -0.85 24.76 14.65
CA LEU A 77 0.57 25.02 14.40
C LEU A 77 1.29 25.04 15.75
N MET A 78 2.08 24.00 16.04
CA MET A 78 2.79 23.90 17.30
C MET A 78 3.89 24.97 17.29
N GLY A 79 3.69 26.00 18.13
CA GLY A 79 4.69 26.94 18.62
C GLY A 79 5.76 27.41 17.64
N LEU A 80 5.74 28.69 17.29
CA LEU A 80 6.85 29.35 16.60
C LEU A 80 8.15 29.16 17.42
N THR A 81 9.22 28.77 16.75
CA THR A 81 10.56 28.71 17.36
C THR A 81 10.99 30.10 17.84
N CYS A 82 11.89 30.13 18.82
CA CYS A 82 12.48 31.38 19.31
C CYS A 82 13.14 32.17 18.16
N TYR A 83 13.13 33.52 18.24
CA TYR A 83 13.73 34.39 17.22
C TYR A 83 15.21 34.05 16.95
N SER A 84 15.93 33.58 17.98
CA SER A 84 17.32 33.16 17.86
C SER A 84 17.51 31.78 17.24
N CYS A 85 16.49 30.93 17.25
CA CYS A 85 16.57 29.51 16.86
C CYS A 85 16.29 29.33 15.37
N ALA A 86 15.30 30.08 14.84
CA ALA A 86 15.02 30.17 13.41
C ALA A 86 14.20 31.45 13.12
N PRO A 87 14.82 32.59 12.78
CA PRO A 87 14.10 33.85 12.56
C PRO A 87 13.13 33.79 11.38
N VAL A 88 13.45 32.98 10.36
CA VAL A 88 12.68 32.84 9.11
C VAL A 88 11.36 32.07 9.30
N SER A 89 11.21 31.29 10.38
CA SER A 89 9.98 30.53 10.65
C SER A 89 8.79 31.43 11.00
N ARG A 90 9.04 32.70 11.36
CA ARG A 90 8.01 33.69 11.68
C ARG A 90 7.56 34.49 10.46
N ASP A 91 8.44 34.72 9.50
CA ASP A 91 8.17 35.61 8.36
C ASP A 91 7.51 34.89 7.17
N SER A 92 7.66 33.57 7.01
CA SER A 92 7.16 32.85 5.81
C SER A 92 5.74 32.27 5.90
N LEU A 93 5.03 32.43 7.03
CA LEU A 93 3.71 31.82 7.27
C LEU A 93 2.56 32.82 7.38
N VAL A 94 2.78 34.09 7.07
CA VAL A 94 1.75 35.13 7.15
C VAL A 94 1.00 35.27 5.82
N ASN A 95 0.41 34.18 5.34
CA ASN A 95 -0.74 34.25 4.47
C ASN A 95 -1.88 33.45 5.09
N GLN A 96 -3.02 34.09 5.31
CA GLN A 96 -4.22 33.46 5.87
C GLN A 96 -4.62 32.18 5.10
N SER A 97 -4.27 32.11 3.82
CA SER A 97 -4.51 30.98 2.92
C SER A 97 -3.64 29.75 3.20
N THR A 98 -2.39 29.92 3.65
CA THR A 98 -1.47 28.78 3.86
C THR A 98 -1.68 28.08 5.20
N LYS A 99 -2.38 28.70 6.15
CA LYS A 99 -2.74 28.08 7.44
C LYS A 99 -3.72 26.91 7.29
N ASN A 100 -4.60 26.94 6.29
CA ASN A 100 -5.69 25.97 6.17
C ASN A 100 -5.39 24.81 5.22
N LEU A 101 -4.40 24.96 4.34
CA LEU A 101 -4.21 23.99 3.24
C LEU A 101 -3.13 22.95 3.51
N GLY A 102 -2.23 23.12 4.49
CA GLY A 102 -1.11 22.18 4.66
C GLY A 102 -0.19 22.05 3.43
N LEU A 103 -0.43 22.88 2.41
CA LEU A 103 0.33 22.94 1.17
C LEU A 103 1.44 23.96 1.35
N LYS A 104 2.69 23.50 1.28
CA LYS A 104 3.84 24.39 1.09
C LYS A 104 3.83 24.89 -0.34
N ASN A 105 3.97 26.20 -0.52
CA ASN A 105 4.23 26.76 -1.85
C ASN A 105 5.69 26.48 -2.21
N ILE A 106 5.89 25.60 -3.21
CA ILE A 106 7.19 25.15 -3.71
C ILE A 106 8.06 26.34 -4.17
N LEU A 107 7.43 27.42 -4.67
CA LEU A 107 8.13 28.63 -5.10
C LEU A 107 8.69 29.47 -3.94
N ASN A 108 8.20 29.22 -2.72
CA ASN A 108 8.65 29.92 -1.51
C ASN A 108 9.63 29.08 -0.69
N GLU A 109 9.93 27.84 -1.08
CA GLU A 109 10.87 26.98 -0.38
C GLU A 109 12.28 27.19 -0.93
N TYR A 110 13.16 27.80 -0.12
CA TYR A 110 14.56 27.95 -0.49
C TYR A 110 15.28 26.62 -0.25
N PRO A 111 15.73 25.91 -1.29
CA PRO A 111 16.42 24.66 -1.08
C PRO A 111 17.76 24.89 -0.39
N ALA A 112 18.21 23.92 0.40
CA ALA A 112 19.51 23.95 1.05
C ALA A 112 20.62 23.88 -0.01
N ILE A 113 21.10 25.04 -0.46
CA ILE A 113 22.16 25.17 -1.47
C ILE A 113 23.45 24.59 -0.88
N ARG A 114 23.82 23.37 -1.30
CA ARG A 114 25.06 22.71 -0.84
C ARG A 114 26.32 23.28 -1.49
N LYS A 115 26.20 23.88 -2.68
CA LYS A 115 27.33 24.38 -3.49
C LYS A 115 27.28 25.90 -3.63
N LYS A 116 28.38 26.55 -3.25
CA LYS A 116 28.54 28.01 -3.37
C LYS A 116 28.87 28.38 -4.82
N GLY A 117 27.91 28.96 -5.54
CA GLY A 117 28.07 29.44 -6.90
C GLY A 117 27.00 30.48 -7.24
N VAL A 118 27.29 31.38 -8.19
CA VAL A 118 26.32 32.42 -8.60
C VAL A 118 25.13 31.77 -9.32
N LEU A 119 25.40 30.81 -10.22
CA LEU A 119 24.36 30.08 -10.96
C LEU A 119 23.49 29.20 -10.07
N THR A 120 24.06 28.56 -9.04
CA THR A 120 23.31 27.75 -8.07
C THR A 120 22.44 28.62 -7.16
N ARG A 121 22.82 29.89 -6.96
CA ARG A 121 22.03 30.86 -6.19
C ARG A 121 20.91 31.49 -7.01
N THR A 122 21.14 31.77 -8.29
CA THR A 122 20.11 32.33 -9.18
C THR A 122 19.09 31.28 -9.63
N PHE A 123 19.51 30.02 -9.80
CA PHE A 123 18.68 28.92 -10.29
C PHE A 123 18.60 27.76 -9.29
N ALA A 124 18.30 28.07 -8.02
CA ALA A 124 18.35 27.12 -6.91
C ALA A 124 17.48 25.87 -7.14
N HIS A 125 16.23 26.05 -7.60
CA HIS A 125 15.32 24.94 -7.90
C HIS A 125 15.79 24.05 -9.05
N PHE A 126 16.33 24.65 -10.11
CA PHE A 126 16.88 23.91 -11.24
C PHE A 126 18.08 23.06 -10.81
N THR A 127 18.96 23.61 -9.98
CA THR A 127 20.10 22.87 -9.46
C THR A 127 19.70 21.73 -8.54
N GLN A 128 18.66 21.92 -7.72
CA GLN A 128 18.10 20.83 -6.91
C GLN A 128 17.52 19.72 -7.78
N CYS A 129 16.77 20.06 -8.83
CA CYS A 129 16.21 19.07 -9.76
C CYS A 129 17.32 18.30 -10.47
N TYR A 130 18.45 18.95 -10.79
CA TYR A 130 19.59 18.27 -11.41
C TYR A 130 20.32 17.34 -10.45
N GLU A 131 20.44 17.72 -9.17
CA GLU A 131 21.06 16.88 -8.12
C GLU A 131 20.19 15.69 -7.70
N ALA A 132 18.91 15.68 -8.08
CA ALA A 132 18.02 14.54 -7.91
C ALA A 132 18.57 13.28 -8.58
N THR A 133 18.38 12.11 -7.95
CA THR A 133 18.75 10.82 -8.52
C THR A 133 18.03 10.60 -9.86
N SER A 134 18.78 10.33 -10.93
CA SER A 134 18.21 9.84 -12.19
C SER A 134 17.97 8.35 -12.09
N TYR A 135 16.80 7.91 -12.54
CA TYR A 135 16.49 6.49 -12.67
C TYR A 135 16.43 6.17 -14.16
N ASN A 136 17.22 5.20 -14.60
CA ASN A 136 17.11 4.75 -15.97
C ASN A 136 15.86 3.87 -16.08
N TYR A 137 14.73 4.47 -16.44
CA TYR A 137 13.54 3.72 -16.77
C TYR A 137 13.79 2.98 -18.08
N ALA A 138 13.85 1.66 -18.01
CA ALA A 138 13.96 0.83 -19.20
C ALA A 138 12.80 1.19 -20.14
N TYR A 139 13.15 1.60 -21.35
CA TYR A 139 12.18 1.83 -22.40
C TYR A 139 11.39 0.55 -22.62
N VAL A 140 10.09 0.69 -22.96
CA VAL A 140 9.25 -0.43 -23.36
C VAL A 140 9.88 -1.05 -24.60
N ASP A 141 10.70 -2.07 -24.37
CA ASP A 141 11.45 -2.77 -25.39
C ASP A 141 10.60 -3.93 -25.91
N SER A 142 10.89 -4.37 -27.12
CA SER A 142 10.30 -5.55 -27.76
C SER A 142 10.36 -6.79 -26.88
N SER A 143 11.30 -6.84 -25.93
CA SER A 143 11.44 -7.90 -24.92
C SER A 143 10.21 -8.11 -24.04
N ILE A 144 9.35 -7.10 -23.85
CA ILE A 144 8.11 -7.25 -23.05
C ILE A 144 7.10 -8.17 -23.75
N LEU A 145 7.10 -8.21 -25.09
CA LEU A 145 6.25 -9.11 -25.87
C LEU A 145 6.72 -10.58 -25.77
N GLU A 146 7.98 -10.79 -25.39
CA GLU A 146 8.54 -12.13 -25.21
C GLU A 146 8.15 -12.77 -23.88
N GLU A 147 7.73 -11.96 -22.90
CA GLU A 147 7.30 -12.42 -21.58
C GLU A 147 6.08 -13.35 -21.67
N GLU A 148 6.17 -14.48 -20.96
CA GLU A 148 5.12 -15.51 -20.91
C GLU A 148 3.77 -14.94 -20.45
N ARG A 149 3.78 -13.99 -19.51
CA ARG A 149 2.57 -13.36 -19.00
C ARG A 149 1.81 -12.59 -20.09
N VAL A 150 2.53 -11.93 -20.99
CA VAL A 150 1.95 -11.13 -22.07
C VAL A 150 1.42 -12.06 -23.17
N LYS A 151 2.17 -13.11 -23.51
CA LYS A 151 1.72 -14.15 -24.46
C LYS A 151 0.42 -14.83 -23.99
N LEU A 152 0.39 -15.29 -22.74
CA LEU A 152 -0.81 -15.88 -22.14
C LEU A 152 -2.01 -14.92 -22.11
N ALA A 153 -1.76 -13.61 -21.95
CA ALA A 153 -2.83 -12.62 -22.00
C ALA A 153 -3.39 -12.47 -23.42
N ILE A 154 -2.51 -12.43 -24.43
CA ILE A 154 -2.90 -12.34 -25.85
C ILE A 154 -3.72 -13.58 -26.25
N GLU A 155 -3.24 -14.77 -25.91
CA GLU A 155 -3.95 -16.05 -26.16
C GLU A 155 -5.32 -16.10 -25.47
N LYS A 156 -5.42 -15.61 -24.23
CA LYS A 156 -6.73 -15.54 -23.54
C LYS A 156 -7.68 -14.56 -24.20
N THR A 157 -7.18 -13.46 -24.75
CA THR A 157 -8.03 -12.49 -25.45
C THR A 157 -8.45 -12.98 -26.82
N THR A 158 -7.58 -13.70 -27.54
CA THR A 158 -7.92 -14.30 -28.84
C THR A 158 -8.95 -15.40 -28.65
N ALA A 159 -8.77 -16.29 -27.66
CA ALA A 159 -9.74 -17.33 -27.33
C ALA A 159 -11.14 -16.75 -27.04
N LYS A 160 -11.22 -15.70 -26.22
CA LYS A 160 -12.49 -14.99 -25.95
C LYS A 160 -13.13 -14.39 -27.21
N GLN A 161 -12.34 -13.77 -28.09
CA GLN A 161 -12.87 -13.19 -29.33
C GLN A 161 -13.34 -14.25 -30.32
N VAL A 162 -12.70 -15.42 -30.34
CA VAL A 162 -13.11 -16.58 -31.14
C VAL A 162 -14.44 -17.14 -30.61
N GLU A 163 -14.56 -17.32 -29.28
CA GLU A 163 -15.81 -17.74 -28.63
C GLU A 163 -16.96 -16.76 -28.93
N GLU A 164 -16.71 -15.45 -28.84
CA GLU A 164 -17.72 -14.41 -29.13
C GLU A 164 -18.16 -14.38 -30.60
N SER A 165 -17.27 -14.74 -31.53
CA SER A 165 -17.55 -14.71 -32.97
C SER A 165 -18.05 -16.04 -33.53
N ASN A 166 -18.06 -17.12 -32.75
CA ASN A 166 -18.48 -18.49 -33.14
C ASN A 166 -17.82 -19.01 -34.42
N ARG A 167 -16.66 -18.46 -34.83
CA ARG A 167 -15.90 -18.86 -36.01
C ARG A 167 -14.61 -19.53 -35.58
N TRP A 168 -14.57 -20.85 -35.72
CA TRP A 168 -13.45 -21.70 -35.34
C TRP A 168 -12.49 -22.00 -36.50
N GLU A 169 -12.55 -21.20 -37.57
CA GLU A 169 -11.64 -21.33 -38.71
C GLU A 169 -10.20 -21.04 -38.26
N GLU A 170 -9.29 -21.96 -38.55
CA GLU A 170 -7.89 -21.88 -38.12
C GLU A 170 -7.20 -20.61 -38.66
N GLU A 171 -7.45 -20.27 -39.94
CA GLU A 171 -6.97 -19.03 -40.57
C GLU A 171 -7.47 -17.77 -39.87
N TYR A 172 -8.69 -17.79 -39.35
CA TYR A 172 -9.28 -16.65 -38.64
C TYR A 172 -8.68 -16.49 -37.24
N CYS A 173 -8.41 -17.60 -36.55
CA CYS A 173 -7.70 -17.60 -35.27
C CYS A 173 -6.29 -17.02 -35.39
N GLU A 174 -5.54 -17.41 -36.42
CA GLU A 174 -4.19 -16.88 -36.67
C GLU A 174 -4.23 -15.36 -36.98
N GLN A 175 -5.18 -14.92 -37.79
CA GLN A 175 -5.36 -13.49 -38.09
C GLN A 175 -5.67 -12.66 -36.84
N LEU A 176 -6.53 -13.16 -35.95
CA LEU A 176 -6.86 -12.52 -34.68
C LEU A 176 -5.66 -12.48 -33.74
N LEU A 177 -4.82 -13.52 -33.72
CA LEU A 177 -3.62 -13.55 -32.91
C LEU A 177 -2.65 -12.44 -33.32
N VAL A 178 -2.36 -12.32 -34.62
CA VAL A 178 -1.51 -11.25 -35.17
C VAL A 178 -2.11 -9.87 -34.91
N GLN A 179 -3.44 -9.72 -35.01
CA GLN A 179 -4.10 -8.45 -34.73
C GLN A 179 -3.98 -8.04 -33.26
N ASN A 180 -4.16 -8.98 -32.34
CA ASN A 180 -4.06 -8.73 -30.90
C ASN A 180 -2.60 -8.47 -30.48
N GLU A 181 -1.61 -9.13 -31.08
CA GLU A 181 -0.20 -8.78 -30.88
C GLU A 181 0.11 -7.35 -31.31
N ARG A 182 -0.35 -6.93 -32.50
CA ARG A 182 -0.18 -5.55 -32.97
C ARG A 182 -0.85 -4.55 -32.03
N ARG A 183 -2.05 -4.89 -31.53
CA ARG A 183 -2.79 -4.06 -30.57
C ARG A 183 -2.04 -3.95 -29.24
N ALA A 184 -1.51 -5.04 -28.72
CA ALA A 184 -0.70 -5.05 -27.49
C ALA A 184 0.55 -4.17 -27.66
N LYS A 185 1.27 -4.32 -28.78
CA LYS A 185 2.44 -3.48 -29.09
C LYS A 185 2.09 -1.98 -29.14
N LYS A 186 0.95 -1.63 -29.73
CA LYS A 186 0.46 -0.24 -29.74
C LYS A 186 0.11 0.24 -28.33
N LEU A 187 -0.59 -0.57 -27.55
CA LEU A 187 -0.98 -0.23 -26.19
C LEU A 187 0.23 0.03 -25.29
N PHE A 188 1.26 -0.82 -25.36
CA PHE A 188 2.48 -0.61 -24.59
C PHE A 188 3.23 0.67 -25.00
N LYS A 189 3.21 1.00 -26.29
CA LYS A 189 3.77 2.26 -26.80
C LYS A 189 2.95 3.47 -26.34
N ASP A 190 1.63 3.36 -26.27
CA ASP A 190 0.73 4.43 -25.82
C ASP A 190 0.79 4.60 -24.29
N MET A 191 1.00 3.52 -23.54
CA MET A 191 1.26 3.54 -22.09
C MET A 191 2.63 4.10 -21.73
N GLN A 192 3.57 4.08 -22.68
CA GLN A 192 4.88 4.65 -22.46
C GLN A 192 4.75 6.14 -22.21
N SER A 193 5.22 6.60 -21.05
CA SER A 193 5.34 8.02 -20.80
C SER A 193 6.36 8.60 -21.77
N SER A 194 5.95 9.55 -22.61
CA SER A 194 6.87 10.36 -23.43
C SER A 194 7.63 11.40 -22.60
N MET A 195 7.51 11.34 -21.28
CA MET A 195 7.94 12.37 -20.37
C MET A 195 9.40 12.11 -19.98
N SER A 196 10.28 13.03 -20.35
CA SER A 196 11.71 12.92 -20.04
C SER A 196 11.95 12.87 -18.53
N ASP A 197 13.00 12.18 -18.12
CA ASP A 197 13.48 12.11 -16.73
C ASP A 197 13.67 13.50 -16.09
N LEU A 198 14.03 14.49 -16.89
CA LEU A 198 14.17 15.88 -16.46
C LEU A 198 12.83 16.49 -16.02
N LEU A 199 11.75 16.20 -16.74
CA LEU A 199 10.41 16.65 -16.36
C LEU A 199 9.94 15.98 -15.07
N PHE A 200 10.24 14.69 -14.88
CA PHE A 200 9.96 14.00 -13.61
C PHE A 200 10.71 14.65 -12.44
N LYS A 201 11.98 14.98 -12.63
CA LYS A 201 12.79 15.67 -11.60
C LYS A 201 12.25 17.07 -11.27
N CYS A 202 11.82 17.83 -12.26
CA CYS A 202 11.28 19.17 -12.07
C CYS A 202 9.88 19.17 -11.43
N VAL A 203 9.04 18.17 -11.74
CA VAL A 203 7.63 18.15 -11.33
C VAL A 203 7.41 17.35 -10.04
N ILE A 204 8.05 16.19 -9.84
CA ILE A 204 7.70 15.25 -8.76
C ILE A 204 8.55 15.38 -7.49
N HIS A 205 9.85 15.69 -7.61
CA HIS A 205 10.70 15.91 -6.43
C HIS A 205 10.14 16.92 -5.41
N PRO A 206 9.46 18.02 -5.81
CA PRO A 206 8.90 18.95 -4.83
C PRO A 206 7.63 18.47 -4.10
N TYR A 207 7.06 17.31 -4.44
CA TYR A 207 5.87 16.75 -3.76
C TYR A 207 6.17 15.67 -2.71
N LEU A 208 7.43 15.22 -2.60
CA LEU A 208 7.86 14.17 -1.65
C LEU A 208 8.53 14.72 -0.38
N ILE A 209 8.38 16.02 -0.11
CA ILE A 209 8.86 16.73 1.10
C ILE A 209 7.68 17.46 1.74
#